data_AF-A0A1F4Y0R6-F1
#
_entry.id   AF-A0A1F4Y0R6-F1
#
_cell.length_a   1.000
_cell.length_b   1.000
_cell.length_c   1.000
_cell.angle_alpha   90.00
_cell.angle_beta   90.00
_cell.angle_gamma   90.00
#
_symmetry.space_group_name_H-M   'P 1'
#
loop_
_entity.id
_entity.type
_entity.pdbx_description
1 polymer ?
#
loop_
_entity_poly.entity_id
_entity_poly.type
_entity_poly.pdbx_seq_one_letter_code
_entity_poly.pdbx_strand_id
1 'polypeptide(L)'
;MTGLYAIAWLFFCLSFSFLVTSFGEISLEKFVYSLGVFPISYAIGYLALFSPGGWGIREGGIAFLLSQIMPTYLSVTVALVSRLMFTLWEAIFFGSALRLKWDQKQ
;
A
#
# COMPACT_ATOMS: atom_id res chain seq x y z
N MET A 1 -13.71 -13.07 -13.03
CA MET A 1 -12.36 -12.53 -12.77
C MET A 1 -12.37 -11.26 -11.92
N THR A 2 -13.35 -10.37 -12.11
CA THR A 2 -13.53 -9.13 -11.31
C THR A 2 -13.73 -9.36 -9.80
N GLY A 3 -14.51 -10.38 -9.41
CA GLY A 3 -14.73 -10.69 -7.98
C GLY A 3 -13.46 -11.07 -7.23
N LEU A 4 -12.56 -11.85 -7.86
CA LEU A 4 -11.29 -12.25 -7.26
C LEU A 4 -10.35 -11.03 -7.06
N TYR A 5 -10.39 -10.09 -8.01
CA TYR A 5 -9.62 -8.85 -7.93
C TYR A 5 -10.12 -7.95 -6.79
N ALA A 6 -11.44 -7.84 -6.60
CA ALA A 6 -12.01 -7.11 -5.48
C ALA A 6 -11.56 -7.69 -4.13
N ILE A 7 -11.56 -9.03 -4.01
CA ILE A 7 -11.07 -9.73 -2.81
C ILE A 7 -9.59 -9.42 -2.56
N ALA A 8 -8.75 -9.45 -3.60
CA ALA A 8 -7.32 -9.11 -3.47
C ALA A 8 -7.13 -7.68 -2.96
N TRP A 9 -7.90 -6.72 -3.46
CA TRP A 9 -7.88 -5.34 -2.99
C TRP A 9 -8.30 -5.21 -1.52
N LEU A 10 -9.30 -5.97 -1.07
CA LEU A 10 -9.67 -5.99 0.34
C LEU A 10 -8.50 -6.45 1.23
N PHE A 11 -7.75 -7.48 0.81
CA PHE A 11 -6.55 -7.91 1.53
C PHE A 11 -5.47 -6.84 1.55
N PHE A 12 -5.26 -6.10 0.44
CA PHE A 12 -4.30 -4.98 0.43
C PHE A 12 -4.71 -3.84 1.37
N CYS A 13 -5.98 -3.43 1.34
CA CYS A 13 -6.49 -2.39 2.24
C CYS A 13 -6.37 -2.82 3.71
N LEU A 14 -6.66 -4.08 4.00
CA LEU A 14 -6.58 -4.65 5.35
C LEU A 14 -5.12 -4.72 5.84
N SER A 15 -4.21 -5.23 5.01
CA SER A 15 -2.77 -5.26 5.30
C SER A 15 -2.21 -3.87 5.55
N PHE A 16 -2.60 -2.89 4.72
CA PHE A 16 -2.23 -1.49 4.92
C PHE A 16 -2.77 -0.93 6.24
N SER A 17 -4.03 -1.20 6.58
CA SER A 17 -4.62 -0.72 7.84
C SER A 17 -3.93 -1.31 9.07
N PHE A 18 -3.54 -2.59 9.01
CA PHE A 18 -2.70 -3.19 10.04
C PHE A 18 -1.31 -2.55 10.14
N LEU A 19 -0.70 -2.18 9.01
CA LEU A 19 0.53 -1.39 9.02
C LEU A 19 0.31 -0.06 9.75
N VAL A 20 -0.80 0.64 9.52
CA VAL A 20 -1.11 1.89 10.25
C VAL A 20 -1.21 1.64 11.75
N THR A 21 -1.92 0.59 12.18
CA THR A 21 -2.06 0.24 13.61
C THR A 21 -0.72 -0.08 14.29
N SER A 22 0.29 -0.51 13.53
CA SER A 22 1.63 -0.77 14.06
C SER A 22 2.35 0.48 14.57
N PHE A 23 1.98 1.67 14.10
CA PHE A 23 2.60 2.94 14.51
C PHE A 23 1.87 3.63 15.66
N GLY A 24 0.74 3.07 16.12
CA GLY A 24 0.00 3.56 17.26
C GLY A 24 -1.40 2.97 17.35
N GLU A 25 -1.94 2.95 18.56
CA GLU A 25 -3.32 2.52 18.79
C GLU A 25 -4.29 3.52 18.16
N ILE A 26 -5.14 3.01 17.25
CA ILE A 26 -6.18 3.78 16.59
C ILE A 26 -7.55 3.22 16.94
N SER A 27 -8.51 4.11 17.14
CA SER A 27 -9.91 3.72 17.35
C SER A 27 -10.46 2.98 16.13
N LEU A 28 -11.53 2.21 16.31
CA LEU A 28 -12.20 1.47 15.23
C LEU A 28 -12.60 2.39 14.06
N GLU A 29 -13.06 3.61 14.37
CA GLU A 29 -13.42 4.62 13.36
C GLU A 29 -12.22 5.00 12.48
N LYS A 30 -11.05 5.23 13.10
CA LYS A 30 -9.81 5.55 12.38
C LYS A 30 -9.27 4.35 11.60
N PHE A 31 -9.47 3.14 12.09
CA PHE A 31 -9.15 1.92 11.35
C PHE A 31 -10.01 1.78 10.09
N VAL A 32 -11.32 2.05 10.19
CA VAL A 32 -12.20 2.04 9.01
C VAL A 32 -11.79 3.14 8.02
N TYR A 33 -11.38 4.32 8.53
CA TYR A 33 -10.83 5.38 7.69
C TYR A 33 -9.56 4.92 6.94
N SER A 34 -8.63 4.24 7.60
CA SER A 34 -7.38 3.79 6.96
C SER A 34 -7.59 2.77 5.84
N LEU A 35 -8.67 1.99 5.87
CA LEU A 35 -9.02 1.07 4.78
C LEU A 35 -9.26 1.80 3.45
N GLY A 36 -9.78 3.04 3.50
CA GLY A 36 -10.04 3.87 2.33
C GLY A 36 -8.81 4.64 1.83
N VAL A 37 -7.83 4.90 2.69
CA VAL A 37 -6.65 5.72 2.36
C VAL A 37 -5.87 5.13 1.20
N PHE A 38 -5.59 3.83 1.25
CA PHE A 38 -4.82 3.13 0.21
C PHE A 38 -5.48 3.18 -1.18
N PRO A 39 -6.74 2.73 -1.37
CA PRO A 39 -7.38 2.74 -2.68
C PRO A 39 -7.63 4.14 -3.22
N ILE A 40 -7.96 5.12 -2.37
CA ILE A 40 -8.13 6.52 -2.81
C ILE A 40 -6.80 7.07 -3.30
N SER A 41 -5.71 6.88 -2.56
CA SER A 41 -4.38 7.34 -2.96
C SER A 41 -3.90 6.66 -4.25
N TYR A 42 -4.28 5.39 -4.45
CA TYR A 42 -3.99 4.65 -5.67
C TYR A 42 -4.77 5.20 -6.88
N ALA A 43 -6.07 5.51 -6.70
CA ALA A 43 -6.89 6.13 -7.72
C ALA A 43 -6.35 7.52 -8.11
N ILE A 44 -5.96 8.35 -7.13
CA ILE A 44 -5.31 9.64 -7.38
C ILE A 44 -4.00 9.46 -8.16
N GLY A 45 -3.19 8.46 -7.78
CA GLY A 45 -1.96 8.11 -8.49
C GLY A 45 -2.19 7.75 -9.96
N TYR A 46 -3.26 7.03 -10.28
CA TYR A 46 -3.64 6.72 -11.67
C TYR A 46 -4.09 7.95 -12.47
N LEU A 47 -4.79 8.89 -11.82
CA LEU A 47 -5.24 10.12 -12.48
C LEU A 47 -4.10 11.10 -12.76
N ALA A 48 -2.99 10.96 -12.05
CA ALA A 48 -1.85 11.84 -12.19
C ALA A 48 -0.93 11.42 -13.35
N LEU A 49 -1.37 11.74 -14.58
CA LEU A 49 -0.68 11.43 -15.84
C LEU A 49 0.77 11.95 -15.92
N PHE A 50 1.11 12.94 -15.10
CA PHE A 50 2.43 13.59 -15.08
C PHE A 50 3.43 12.96 -14.10
N SER A 51 3.04 11.97 -13.30
CA SER A 51 3.96 11.26 -12.40
C SER A 51 4.31 9.87 -12.99
N PRO A 52 5.49 9.72 -13.62
CA PRO A 52 5.91 8.42 -14.11
C PRO A 52 6.00 7.41 -12.96
N GLY A 53 5.24 6.31 -13.08
CA GLY A 53 5.19 5.24 -12.08
C GLY A 53 4.49 5.59 -10.76
N GLY A 54 3.76 6.71 -10.68
CA GLY A 54 3.07 7.13 -9.45
C GLY A 54 4.00 7.59 -8.32
N TRP A 55 5.26 7.91 -8.64
CA TRP A 55 6.25 8.41 -7.69
C TRP A 55 5.82 9.77 -7.10
N GLY A 56 5.81 9.86 -5.77
CA GLY A 56 5.46 11.07 -5.02
C GLY A 56 3.96 11.32 -4.85
N ILE A 57 3.12 11.06 -5.85
CA ILE A 57 1.67 11.39 -5.75
C ILE A 57 0.91 10.38 -4.91
N ARG A 58 1.18 9.08 -5.08
CA ARG A 58 0.57 8.06 -4.23
C ARG A 58 1.00 8.22 -2.78
N GLU A 59 2.29 8.47 -2.56
CA GLU A 59 2.86 8.64 -1.22
C GLU A 59 2.38 9.94 -0.56
N GLY A 60 2.31 11.03 -1.33
CA GLY A 60 1.73 12.28 -0.88
C GLY A 60 0.25 12.12 -0.55
N GLY A 61 -0.52 11.37 -1.35
CA GLY A 61 -1.91 11.03 -1.07
C GLY A 61 -2.08 10.27 0.24
N ILE A 62 -1.26 9.24 0.46
CA ILE A 62 -1.27 8.48 1.73
C ILE A 62 -0.91 9.39 2.89
N ALA A 63 0.18 10.15 2.79
CA ALA A 63 0.64 11.04 3.85
C ALA A 63 -0.38 12.13 4.19
N PHE A 64 -1.06 12.69 3.19
CA PHE A 64 -2.07 13.73 3.32
C PHE A 64 -3.37 13.23 3.96
N LEU A 65 -3.88 12.07 3.50
CA LEU A 65 -5.10 11.50 4.06
C LEU A 65 -4.85 11.03 5.49
N LEU A 66 -3.71 10.38 5.74
CA LEU A 66 -3.41 9.84 7.06
C LEU A 66 -3.06 10.95 8.07
N SER A 67 -2.57 12.11 7.63
CA SER A 67 -2.35 13.26 8.53
C SER A 67 -3.65 13.82 9.12
N GLN A 68 -4.83 13.44 8.61
CA GLN A 68 -6.12 13.82 9.19
C GLN A 68 -6.45 13.04 10.48
N ILE A 69 -5.82 11.88 10.68
CA ILE A 69 -6.12 10.99 11.81
C ILE A 69 -4.91 10.73 12.73
N MET A 70 -3.70 11.08 12.29
CA MET A 70 -2.45 10.91 13.03
C MET A 70 -1.46 12.07 12.77
N PRO A 71 -0.44 12.26 13.62
CA PRO A 71 0.59 13.28 13.40
C PRO A 71 1.31 13.14 12.04
N THR A 72 1.63 14.28 11.41
CA THR A 72 2.24 14.31 10.05
C THR A 72 3.55 13.54 9.93
N TYR A 73 4.39 13.55 10.97
CA TYR A 73 5.65 12.80 10.93
C TYR A 73 5.41 11.28 10.86
N LEU A 74 4.37 10.77 11.53
CA LEU A 74 3.97 9.37 11.42
C LEU A 74 3.30 9.09 10.07
N SER A 75 2.47 9.99 9.55
CA SER A 75 1.79 9.78 8.26
C SER A 75 2.78 9.63 7.10
N VAL A 76 3.82 10.48 7.08
CA VAL A 76 4.92 10.39 6.11
C VAL A 76 5.72 9.10 6.31
N THR A 77 6.01 8.72 7.56
CA THR A 77 6.72 7.47 7.87
C THR A 77 5.94 6.26 7.35
N VAL A 78 4.64 6.17 7.62
CA VAL A 78 3.76 5.10 7.14
C VAL A 78 3.74 5.06 5.61
N ALA A 79 3.64 6.21 4.94
CA ALA A 79 3.66 6.28 3.48
C ALA A 79 4.93 5.65 2.91
N LEU A 80 6.10 6.01 3.45
CA LEU A 80 7.39 5.47 3.02
C LEU A 80 7.55 3.97 3.33
N VAL A 81 7.16 3.55 4.54
CA VAL A 81 7.23 2.14 4.97
C VAL A 81 6.30 1.27 4.14
N SER A 82 5.11 1.77 3.79
CA SER A 82 4.17 1.04 2.94
C SER A 82 4.80 0.71 1.58
N ARG A 83 5.58 1.64 1.01
CA ARG A 83 6.28 1.41 -0.25
C ARG A 83 7.39 0.38 -0.12
N LEU A 84 8.19 0.46 0.95
CA LEU A 84 9.21 -0.54 1.24
C LEU A 84 8.58 -1.94 1.34
N MET A 85 7.45 -2.06 2.04
CA MET A 85 6.71 -3.32 2.14
C MET A 85 6.30 -3.86 0.76
N PHE A 86 5.71 -3.03 -0.11
CA PHE A 86 5.32 -3.47 -1.46
C PHE A 86 6.54 -3.89 -2.29
N THR A 87 7.59 -3.08 -2.32
CA THR A 87 8.81 -3.38 -3.10
C THR A 87 9.50 -4.65 -2.60
N LEU A 88 9.52 -4.90 -1.28
CA LEU A 88 10.06 -6.14 -0.71
C LEU A 88 9.23 -7.35 -1.14
N TRP A 89 7.91 -7.28 -1.09
CA TRP A 89 7.05 -8.37 -1.54
C TRP A 89 7.23 -8.65 -3.03
N GLU A 90 7.28 -7.61 -3.87
CA GLU A 90 7.56 -7.74 -5.30
C GLU A 90 8.91 -8.43 -5.54
N ALA A 91 9.96 -8.05 -4.81
CA ALA A 91 11.28 -8.66 -4.91
C ALA A 91 11.28 -10.14 -4.46
N ILE A 92 10.57 -10.48 -3.38
CA ILE A 92 10.44 -11.85 -2.89
C ILE A 92 9.71 -12.72 -3.92
N PHE A 93 8.57 -12.26 -4.44
CA PHE A 93 7.81 -13.00 -5.44
C PHE A 93 8.61 -13.18 -6.72
N PHE A 94 9.26 -12.12 -7.20
CA PHE A 94 10.17 -12.20 -8.34
C PHE A 94 11.30 -13.23 -8.11
N GLY A 95 11.94 -13.19 -6.93
CA GLY A 95 12.97 -14.15 -6.55
C GLY A 95 12.47 -15.59 -6.51
N SER A 96 11.29 -15.84 -5.94
CA SER A 96 10.68 -17.17 -5.90
C SER A 96 10.33 -17.69 -7.30
N ALA A 97 9.83 -16.82 -8.18
CA ALA A 97 9.50 -17.18 -9.55
C ALA A 97 10.75 -17.55 -10.37
N LEU A 98 11.85 -16.82 -10.16
CA LEU A 98 13.14 -17.17 -10.80
C LEU A 98 13.66 -18.54 -10.36
N ARG A 99 13.53 -18.88 -9.06
CA ARG A 99 13.94 -20.19 -8.54
C ARG A 99 13.14 -21.33 -9.19
N LEU A 100 11.81 -21.20 -9.26
CA LEU A 100 10.95 -22.20 -9.90
C LEU A 100 11.25 -22.37 -11.39
N LYS A 101 11.52 -21.26 -12.09
CA LYS A 101 11.87 -21.30 -13.52
C LYS A 101 13.23 -21.96 -13.76
N TRP A 102 14.17 -21.83 -12.81
CA TRP A 102 15.46 -22.50 -12.88
C TRP A 102 15.34 -24.01 -12.69
N ASP A 103 14.49 -24.42 -11.74
CA ASP A 103 14.22 -25.83 -11.40
C ASP A 103 13.55 -26.59 -12.55
N GLN A 104 12.65 -25.95 -13.29
CA GLN A 104 12.01 -26.55 -14.48
C GLN A 104 12.91 -26.64 -15.72
N LYS A 105 14.10 -26.04 -15.68
CA LYS A 105 15.03 -26.01 -16.82
C LYS A 105 16.16 -27.03 -16.69
N GLN A 106 16.21 -27.79 -15.59
CA GLN A 106 17.02 -29.00 -15.43
C GLN A 106 16.21 -30.24 -15.81
#